data_AF-A0A061B738-F1
#
_entry.id   AF-A0A061B738-F1
#
_cell.length_a   1.000
_cell.length_b   1.000
_cell.length_c   1.000
_cell.angle_alpha   90.00
_cell.angle_beta   90.00
_cell.angle_gamma   90.00
#
_symmetry.space_group_name_H-M   'P 1'
#
loop_
_entity.id
_entity.type
_entity.pdbx_description
1 polymer ?
#
loop_
_entity_poly.entity_id
_entity_poly.type
_entity_poly.pdbx_seq_one_letter_code
_entity_poly.pdbx_strand_id
1 'polypeptide(L)'
;MLRRNRSITGKVFTKPSIKPQHTRKIIRRYHLLIFKKDVIYRKLSTIHNTVINDENISQFNKAPRAMIPPSEQELLSVANETSMVKLYEILRKIEYEIVENGGLAKYQIASLDGQETKRGSDSSKWLFDNVPELKEHKGQLTALEIGCLSTKNVIRKYAKTTGIDLNSNEPGILKQDFMERPIPKDNSDKFNLISCSLVLNFVPTPEGRGAMLRRFQEFLHKDDGISMVFFVLPLSCITNSRYMDKDHFIKICKALGFSVTHYHEANKLVYMVLKWNGQTSKRKFAKTKLHDGPSMNNFSIIL
;
A
#
# COMPACT_ATOMS: atom_id res chain seq x y z
N MET A 1 -39.17 -9.02 -2.55
CA MET A 1 -39.01 -7.55 -2.57
C MET A 1 -38.77 -7.06 -1.15
N LEU A 2 -37.51 -6.93 -0.72
CA LEU A 2 -37.18 -6.45 0.63
C LEU A 2 -37.18 -4.91 0.65
N ARG A 3 -38.10 -4.33 1.43
CA ARG A 3 -38.27 -2.88 1.60
C ARG A 3 -37.03 -2.27 2.24
N ARG A 4 -36.48 -1.23 1.60
CA ARG A 4 -35.42 -0.37 2.18
C ARG A 4 -35.98 0.43 3.37
N ASN A 5 -35.26 0.44 4.49
CA ASN A 5 -35.54 1.27 5.65
C ASN A 5 -35.50 2.76 5.26
N ARG A 6 -36.65 3.45 5.34
CA ARG A 6 -36.77 4.91 5.17
C ARG A 6 -36.84 5.57 6.55
N SER A 7 -36.15 6.70 6.74
CA SER A 7 -36.38 7.56 7.91
C SER A 7 -37.67 8.37 7.74
N ILE A 8 -38.25 8.78 8.87
CA ILE A 8 -39.56 9.46 8.97
C ILE A 8 -39.62 10.79 8.20
N THR A 9 -38.48 11.37 7.81
CA THR A 9 -38.39 12.65 7.08
C THR A 9 -38.16 12.52 5.57
N GLY A 10 -38.15 11.30 5.01
CA GLY A 10 -38.04 11.09 3.56
C GLY A 10 -36.68 11.42 2.94
N LYS A 11 -35.69 11.88 3.72
CA LYS A 11 -34.31 12.06 3.25
C LYS A 11 -33.56 10.74 3.30
N VAL A 12 -32.98 10.35 2.17
CA VAL A 12 -32.01 9.24 2.09
C VAL A 12 -30.88 9.55 3.07
N PHE A 13 -30.58 8.61 3.97
CA PHE A 13 -29.45 8.69 4.89
C PHE A 13 -28.18 8.79 4.02
N THR A 14 -27.63 10.00 3.89
CA THR A 14 -26.35 10.22 3.23
C THR A 14 -25.28 10.10 4.30
N LYS A 15 -24.36 9.16 4.09
CA LYS A 15 -23.20 8.96 4.96
C LYS A 15 -22.45 10.31 5.04
N PRO A 16 -21.99 10.75 6.22
CA PRO A 16 -21.26 12.01 6.34
C PRO A 16 -19.98 11.93 5.51
N SER A 17 -19.89 12.73 4.44
CA SER A 17 -18.70 12.86 3.59
C SER A 17 -17.75 13.90 4.19
N ILE A 18 -16.47 13.56 4.29
CA ILE A 18 -15.43 14.45 4.80
C ILE A 18 -14.86 15.23 3.61
N LYS A 19 -14.60 16.53 3.77
CA LYS A 19 -13.98 17.31 2.69
C LYS A 19 -12.64 16.66 2.28
N PRO A 20 -12.35 16.46 0.98
CA PRO A 20 -11.17 15.70 0.50
C PRO A 20 -9.80 16.18 1.00
N GLN A 21 -9.68 17.45 1.40
CA GLN A 21 -8.46 18.01 2.00
C GLN A 21 -8.27 17.52 3.44
N HIS A 22 -9.37 17.44 4.20
CA HIS A 22 -9.39 16.96 5.57
C HIS A 22 -9.16 15.44 5.62
N THR A 23 -9.75 14.71 4.68
CA THR A 23 -9.49 13.28 4.42
C THR A 23 -7.99 13.00 4.21
N ARG A 24 -7.34 13.77 3.33
CA ARG A 24 -5.89 13.66 3.08
C ARG A 24 -5.04 14.00 4.31
N LYS A 25 -5.44 14.98 5.12
CA LYS A 25 -4.75 15.34 6.36
C LYS A 25 -4.81 14.20 7.37
N ILE A 26 -5.98 13.58 7.54
CA ILE A 26 -6.18 12.42 8.43
C ILE A 26 -5.31 11.24 7.98
N ILE A 27 -5.33 10.89 6.69
CA ILE A 27 -4.52 9.79 6.14
C ILE A 27 -3.01 10.04 6.35
N ARG A 28 -2.54 11.27 6.06
CA ARG A 28 -1.13 11.64 6.26
C ARG A 28 -0.71 11.57 7.73
N ARG A 29 -1.56 12.06 8.64
CA ARG A 29 -1.31 12.00 10.08
C ARG A 29 -1.19 10.56 10.54
N TYR A 30 -2.13 9.71 10.14
CA TYR A 30 -2.12 8.28 10.49
C TYR A 30 -0.84 7.57 9.99
N HIS A 31 -0.46 7.78 8.73
CA HIS A 31 0.79 7.22 8.20
C HIS A 31 2.05 7.74 8.91
N LEU A 32 2.07 9.01 9.30
CA LEU A 32 3.18 9.57 10.08
C LEU A 32 3.29 8.87 11.45
N LEU A 33 2.17 8.65 12.14
CA LEU A 33 2.15 7.95 13.42
C LEU A 33 2.69 6.52 13.29
N ILE A 34 2.22 5.77 12.29
CA ILE A 34 2.70 4.41 12.01
C ILE A 34 4.21 4.41 11.69
N PHE A 35 4.67 5.32 10.84
CA PHE A 35 6.09 5.44 10.51
C PHE A 35 6.94 5.73 11.75
N LYS A 36 6.49 6.64 12.62
CA LYS A 36 7.22 6.98 13.85
C LYS A 36 7.19 5.84 14.88
N LYS A 37 6.09 5.09 14.95
CA LYS A 37 6.00 3.85 15.74
C LYS A 37 7.06 2.85 15.34
N ASP A 38 7.20 2.59 14.03
CA ASP A 38 8.22 1.67 13.50
C ASP A 38 9.66 2.10 13.84
N VAL A 39 9.96 3.41 13.72
CA VAL A 39 11.27 3.94 14.12
C VAL A 39 11.54 3.71 15.60
N ILE A 40 10.53 3.91 16.46
CA ILE A 40 10.66 3.65 17.90
C ILE A 40 10.90 2.16 18.16
N TYR A 41 10.15 1.26 17.54
CA TYR A 41 10.34 -0.18 17.69
C TYR A 41 11.75 -0.63 17.29
N ARG A 42 12.31 -0.12 16.19
CA ARG A 42 13.69 -0.44 15.81
C ARG A 42 14.71 0.05 16.84
N LYS A 43 14.53 1.27 17.36
CA LYS A 43 15.41 1.82 18.41
C LYS A 43 15.31 1.03 19.70
N LEU A 44 14.10 0.73 20.18
CA LEU A 44 13.88 -0.08 21.37
C LEU A 44 14.43 -1.49 21.19
N SER A 45 14.25 -2.10 20.02
CA SER A 45 14.78 -3.43 19.73
C SER A 45 16.31 -3.47 19.85
N THR A 46 16.96 -2.39 19.38
CA THR A 46 18.41 -2.21 19.52
C THR A 46 18.82 -2.06 20.99
N ILE A 47 18.08 -1.27 21.77
CA ILE A 47 18.37 -1.04 23.20
C ILE A 47 18.19 -2.31 24.02
N HIS A 48 17.13 -3.10 23.77
CA HIS A 48 16.85 -4.33 24.51
C HIS A 48 17.55 -5.57 23.95
N ASN A 49 18.26 -5.43 22.82
CA ASN A 49 18.87 -6.55 22.09
C ASN A 49 17.88 -7.70 21.82
N THR A 50 16.64 -7.35 21.49
CA THR A 50 15.56 -8.30 21.14
C THR A 50 14.57 -7.60 20.23
N VAL A 51 13.82 -8.35 19.42
CA VAL A 51 12.81 -7.76 18.52
C VAL A 51 11.65 -7.25 19.36
N ILE A 52 11.33 -5.96 19.23
CA ILE A 52 10.17 -5.32 19.87
C ILE A 52 9.14 -4.94 18.80
N ASN A 53 7.89 -5.33 19.01
CA ASN A 53 6.77 -5.10 18.10
C ASN A 53 5.43 -5.01 18.87
N ASP A 54 4.31 -4.85 18.15
CA ASP A 54 2.98 -4.77 18.75
C ASP A 54 2.59 -5.97 19.63
N GLU A 55 3.12 -7.16 19.36
CA GLU A 55 2.75 -8.40 20.06
C GLU A 55 3.39 -8.50 21.44
N ASN A 56 4.63 -7.99 21.57
CA ASN A 56 5.41 -8.14 22.79
C ASN A 56 5.68 -6.83 23.54
N ILE A 57 5.31 -5.68 22.99
CA ILE A 57 5.59 -4.36 23.60
C ILE A 57 5.08 -4.24 25.05
N SER A 58 3.95 -4.88 25.36
CA SER A 58 3.34 -4.88 26.70
C SER A 58 4.23 -5.50 27.77
N GLN A 59 5.17 -6.37 27.40
CA GLN A 59 6.13 -6.99 28.31
C GLN A 59 7.19 -5.99 28.80
N PHE A 60 7.51 -4.99 27.96
CA PHE A 60 8.56 -4.00 28.21
C PHE A 60 7.99 -2.66 28.70
N ASN A 61 6.81 -2.27 28.22
CA ASN A 61 6.18 -0.98 28.52
C ASN A 61 4.99 -1.17 29.46
N LYS A 62 5.26 -1.19 30.77
CA LYS A 62 4.24 -1.36 31.82
C LYS A 62 3.66 -0.05 32.35
N ALA A 63 4.18 1.09 31.88
CA ALA A 63 3.73 2.40 32.31
C ALA A 63 2.27 2.66 31.85
N PRO A 64 1.50 3.46 32.61
CA PRO A 64 0.12 3.77 32.24
C PRO A 64 0.04 4.42 30.87
N ARG A 65 -1.06 4.15 30.16
CA ARG A 65 -1.31 4.70 28.82
C ARG A 65 -1.33 6.23 28.86
N ALA A 66 -0.87 6.85 27.79
CA ALA A 66 -0.98 8.29 27.65
C ALA A 66 -2.45 8.68 27.46
N MET A 67 -2.84 9.87 27.90
CA MET A 67 -4.19 10.43 27.69
C MET A 67 -4.21 11.54 26.65
N ILE A 68 -3.09 11.79 25.98
CA ILE A 68 -2.94 12.86 24.98
C ILE A 68 -2.19 12.37 23.74
N PRO A 69 -2.52 12.88 22.55
CA PRO A 69 -1.78 12.58 21.33
C PRO A 69 -0.38 13.24 21.34
N PRO A 70 0.58 12.74 20.54
CA PRO A 70 1.90 13.33 20.42
C PRO A 70 1.83 14.66 19.66
N SER A 71 2.61 15.63 20.12
CA SER A 71 2.86 16.87 19.37
C SER A 71 3.68 16.58 18.09
N GLU A 72 3.67 17.51 17.13
CA GLU A 72 4.55 17.37 15.95
C GLU A 72 6.03 17.41 16.31
N GLN A 73 6.42 18.24 17.28
CA GLN A 73 7.81 18.32 17.74
C GLN A 73 8.30 16.99 18.31
N GLU A 74 7.47 16.30 19.10
CA GLU A 74 7.78 14.96 19.60
C GLU A 74 7.93 13.95 18.46
N LEU A 75 7.04 13.95 17.47
CA LEU A 75 7.17 13.05 16.32
C LEU A 75 8.43 13.34 15.51
N LEU A 76 8.80 14.61 15.35
CA LEU A 76 10.02 15.01 14.64
C LEU A 76 11.28 14.59 15.40
N SER A 77 11.28 14.69 16.73
CA SER A 77 12.45 14.36 17.56
C SER A 77 12.78 12.86 17.60
N VAL A 78 11.80 11.97 17.38
CA VAL A 78 11.99 10.49 17.43
C VAL A 78 13.23 9.99 16.70
N ALA A 79 13.59 10.58 15.55
CA ALA A 79 14.72 10.12 14.76
C ALA A 79 16.06 10.27 15.52
N ASN A 80 16.19 11.35 16.29
CA ASN A 80 17.40 11.71 17.04
C ASN A 80 17.31 11.34 18.53
N GLU A 81 16.14 10.89 18.99
CA GLU A 81 15.95 10.48 20.39
C GLU A 81 16.69 9.18 20.69
N THR A 82 17.38 9.16 21.82
CA THR A 82 18.17 8.03 22.33
C THR A 82 17.73 7.59 23.73
N SER A 83 16.97 8.42 24.45
CA SER A 83 16.42 8.07 25.75
C SER A 83 15.32 7.04 25.60
N MET A 84 15.55 5.84 26.16
CA MET A 84 14.56 4.77 26.22
C MET A 84 13.25 5.23 26.86
N VAL A 85 13.32 6.02 27.94
CA VAL A 85 12.15 6.56 28.65
C VAL A 85 11.31 7.43 27.71
N LYS A 86 11.93 8.37 26.99
CA LYS A 86 11.22 9.24 26.05
C LYS A 86 10.67 8.49 24.84
N LEU A 87 11.38 7.49 24.34
CA LEU A 87 10.88 6.63 23.25
C LEU A 87 9.59 5.92 23.67
N TYR A 88 9.54 5.36 24.88
CA TYR A 88 8.32 4.77 25.42
C TYR A 88 7.20 5.79 25.67
N GLU A 89 7.54 7.00 26.15
CA GLU A 89 6.56 8.08 26.31
C GLU A 89 5.89 8.47 24.98
N ILE A 90 6.69 8.70 23.93
CA ILE A 90 6.16 9.06 22.61
C ILE A 90 5.36 7.89 22.02
N LEU A 91 5.83 6.65 22.21
CA LEU A 91 5.10 5.45 21.76
C LEU A 91 3.71 5.36 22.38
N ARG A 92 3.59 5.56 23.70
CA ARG A 92 2.27 5.55 24.38
C ARG A 92 1.34 6.62 23.84
N LYS A 93 1.86 7.81 23.54
CA LYS A 93 1.08 8.88 22.91
C LYS A 93 0.61 8.50 21.49
N ILE A 94 1.50 7.90 20.69
CA ILE A 94 1.17 7.40 19.35
C ILE A 94 0.06 6.33 19.42
N GLU A 95 0.18 5.36 20.33
CA GLU A 95 -0.81 4.32 20.55
C GLU A 95 -2.16 4.90 20.99
N TYR A 96 -2.14 5.89 21.89
CA TYR A 96 -3.33 6.63 22.28
C TYR A 96 -4.02 7.29 21.07
N GLU A 97 -3.26 7.99 20.21
CA GLU A 97 -3.86 8.65 19.04
C GLU A 97 -4.44 7.63 18.04
N ILE A 98 -3.75 6.51 17.82
CA ILE A 98 -4.18 5.45 16.89
C ILE A 98 -5.41 4.72 17.41
N VAL A 99 -5.39 4.25 18.66
CA VAL A 99 -6.40 3.32 19.18
C VAL A 99 -7.51 4.06 19.92
N GLU A 100 -7.14 4.91 20.89
CA GLU A 100 -8.10 5.43 21.88
C GLU A 100 -8.76 6.75 21.43
N ASN A 101 -8.03 7.63 20.75
CA ASN A 101 -8.59 8.87 20.20
C ASN A 101 -9.37 8.66 18.89
N GLY A 102 -9.69 7.39 18.58
CA GLY A 102 -10.37 6.97 17.36
C GLY A 102 -9.58 7.28 16.09
N GLY A 103 -8.25 7.41 16.14
CA GLY A 103 -7.41 7.69 14.97
C GLY A 103 -7.54 6.61 13.90
N LEU A 104 -7.61 5.34 14.30
CA LEU A 104 -7.87 4.22 13.41
C LEU A 104 -9.26 4.30 12.78
N ALA A 105 -10.31 4.59 13.56
CA ALA A 105 -11.67 4.74 13.02
C ALA A 105 -11.79 5.95 12.08
N LYS A 106 -11.21 7.09 12.45
CA LYS A 106 -11.11 8.30 11.61
C LYS A 106 -10.32 8.02 10.33
N TYR A 107 -9.22 7.29 10.43
CA TYR A 107 -8.44 6.83 9.28
C TYR A 107 -9.23 5.86 8.41
N GLN A 108 -9.98 4.92 8.97
CA GLN A 108 -10.82 4.00 8.22
C GLN A 108 -11.93 4.75 7.47
N ILE A 109 -12.63 5.68 8.13
CA ILE A 109 -13.64 6.52 7.50
C ILE A 109 -13.02 7.41 6.42
N ALA A 110 -11.89 8.06 6.69
CA ALA A 110 -11.19 8.89 5.72
C ALA A 110 -10.64 8.05 4.55
N SER A 111 -10.16 6.85 4.82
CA SER A 111 -9.75 5.90 3.80
C SER A 111 -10.95 5.60 2.91
N LEU A 112 -12.07 5.12 3.49
CA LEU A 112 -13.35 4.83 2.82
C LEU A 112 -13.89 6.00 1.98
N ASP A 113 -13.93 7.21 2.52
CA ASP A 113 -14.43 8.41 1.83
C ASP A 113 -13.46 8.91 0.74
N GLY A 114 -12.16 8.72 0.95
CA GLY A 114 -11.14 8.83 -0.10
C GLY A 114 -11.23 7.73 -1.16
N GLN A 115 -11.96 6.64 -0.88
CA GLN A 115 -12.30 5.60 -1.85
C GLN A 115 -13.57 5.92 -2.64
N GLU A 116 -14.61 6.41 -1.95
CA GLU A 116 -15.94 6.64 -2.53
C GLU A 116 -15.98 7.85 -3.47
N THR A 117 -15.23 8.93 -3.19
CA THR A 117 -15.54 10.21 -3.86
C THR A 117 -14.95 10.42 -5.25
N LYS A 118 -13.80 9.82 -5.63
CA LYS A 118 -13.18 9.95 -6.99
C LYS A 118 -12.15 8.85 -7.31
N ARG A 119 -12.39 7.58 -6.97
CA ARG A 119 -11.47 6.52 -7.41
C ARG A 119 -11.66 6.24 -8.89
N GLY A 120 -10.55 6.26 -9.62
CA GLY A 120 -10.50 6.31 -11.08
C GLY A 120 -11.27 5.16 -11.74
N SER A 121 -11.60 5.37 -13.01
CA SER A 121 -12.07 4.31 -13.91
C SER A 121 -11.20 3.07 -13.76
N ASP A 122 -11.82 1.90 -13.88
CA ASP A 122 -11.15 0.61 -13.98
C ASP A 122 -9.88 0.67 -14.86
N SER A 123 -8.73 0.65 -14.20
CA SER A 123 -7.42 0.83 -14.82
C SER A 123 -7.01 -0.40 -15.63
N SER A 124 -7.64 -1.55 -15.38
CA SER A 124 -7.39 -2.75 -16.18
C SER A 124 -7.86 -2.58 -17.63
N LYS A 125 -8.78 -1.64 -17.92
CA LYS A 125 -9.08 -1.25 -19.30
C LYS A 125 -7.82 -0.79 -20.04
N TRP A 126 -7.01 0.08 -19.42
CA TRP A 126 -5.76 0.54 -20.02
C TRP A 126 -4.81 -0.63 -20.27
N LEU A 127 -4.68 -1.56 -19.31
CA LEU A 127 -3.83 -2.73 -19.45
C LEU A 127 -4.18 -3.55 -20.69
N PHE A 128 -5.43 -3.97 -20.83
CA PHE A 128 -5.83 -4.80 -21.96
C PHE A 128 -5.88 -4.03 -23.28
N ASP A 129 -6.07 -2.71 -23.27
CA ASP A 129 -6.00 -1.89 -24.48
C ASP A 129 -4.55 -1.72 -24.98
N ASN A 130 -3.55 -1.71 -24.09
CA ASN A 130 -2.15 -1.42 -24.45
C ASN A 130 -1.22 -2.64 -24.44
N VAL A 131 -1.67 -3.78 -23.91
CA VAL A 131 -0.88 -5.03 -23.84
C VAL A 131 -1.64 -6.14 -24.59
N PRO A 132 -1.59 -6.16 -25.94
CA PRO A 132 -2.39 -7.07 -26.76
C PRO A 132 -2.05 -8.54 -26.52
N GLU A 133 -0.80 -8.87 -26.18
CA GLU A 133 -0.35 -10.23 -25.82
C GLU A 133 -1.19 -10.84 -24.68
N LEU A 134 -1.70 -10.05 -23.73
CA LEU A 134 -2.61 -10.57 -22.69
C LEU A 134 -3.98 -10.99 -23.25
N LYS A 135 -4.43 -10.40 -24.36
CA LYS A 135 -5.68 -10.79 -25.01
C LYS A 135 -5.55 -12.11 -25.77
N GLU A 136 -4.34 -12.44 -26.26
CA GLU A 136 -4.05 -13.69 -26.97
C GLU A 136 -4.19 -14.91 -26.05
N HIS A 137 -3.89 -14.75 -24.76
CA HIS A 137 -4.03 -15.80 -23.73
C HIS A 137 -5.39 -15.80 -23.01
N LYS A 138 -6.41 -15.13 -23.57
CA LYS A 138 -7.74 -15.05 -22.97
C LYS A 138 -8.27 -16.45 -22.62
N GLY A 139 -8.76 -16.60 -21.38
CA GLY A 139 -9.32 -17.86 -20.88
C GLY A 139 -8.28 -18.82 -20.29
N GLN A 140 -6.98 -18.57 -20.49
CA GLN A 140 -5.89 -19.32 -19.87
C GLN A 140 -5.25 -18.53 -18.71
N LEU A 141 -5.42 -17.21 -18.69
CA LEU A 141 -4.86 -16.33 -17.66
C LEU A 141 -5.53 -16.52 -16.31
N THR A 142 -4.71 -16.65 -15.26
CA THR A 142 -5.09 -16.43 -13.86
C THR A 142 -4.57 -15.07 -13.41
N ALA A 143 -5.38 -14.35 -12.62
CA ALA A 143 -5.01 -13.04 -12.11
C ALA A 143 -5.27 -12.86 -10.61
N LEU A 144 -4.37 -12.15 -9.93
CA LEU A 144 -4.58 -11.64 -8.58
C LEU A 144 -4.74 -10.11 -8.65
N GLU A 145 -5.91 -9.61 -8.25
CA GLU A 145 -6.18 -8.18 -8.19
C GLU A 145 -6.13 -7.69 -6.73
N ILE A 146 -5.09 -6.93 -6.42
CA ILE A 146 -4.83 -6.38 -5.09
C ILE A 146 -5.46 -5.00 -4.98
N GLY A 147 -6.24 -4.77 -3.92
CA GLY A 147 -7.06 -3.57 -3.79
C GLY A 147 -8.26 -3.59 -4.75
N CYS A 148 -8.80 -4.78 -5.01
CA CYS A 148 -9.94 -4.96 -5.91
C CYS A 148 -11.18 -4.28 -5.31
N LEU A 149 -11.78 -3.37 -6.07
CA LEU A 149 -12.97 -2.62 -5.65
C LEU A 149 -14.23 -3.05 -6.38
N SER A 150 -14.11 -3.88 -7.43
CA SER A 150 -15.28 -4.40 -8.14
C SER A 150 -15.01 -5.72 -8.86
N THR A 151 -15.99 -6.61 -8.75
CA THR A 151 -16.11 -7.84 -9.54
C THR A 151 -16.46 -7.58 -11.01
N LYS A 152 -16.68 -6.33 -11.40
CA LYS A 152 -16.99 -5.93 -12.79
C LYS A 152 -15.79 -5.38 -13.56
N ASN A 153 -14.60 -5.34 -12.95
CA ASN A 153 -13.39 -4.88 -13.61
C ASN A 153 -13.09 -5.71 -14.89
N VAL A 154 -12.58 -5.04 -15.91
CA VAL A 154 -12.30 -5.53 -17.26
C VAL A 154 -11.34 -6.72 -17.21
N ILE A 155 -10.40 -6.77 -16.27
CA ILE A 155 -9.52 -7.91 -16.05
C ILE A 155 -10.26 -9.25 -15.96
N ARG A 156 -11.45 -9.28 -15.34
CA ARG A 156 -12.28 -10.49 -15.20
C ARG A 156 -12.87 -10.98 -16.52
N LYS A 157 -12.92 -10.14 -17.56
CA LYS A 157 -13.32 -10.54 -18.91
C LYS A 157 -12.24 -11.35 -19.63
N TYR A 158 -10.99 -11.26 -19.17
CA TYR A 158 -9.84 -11.85 -19.84
C TYR A 158 -9.14 -12.93 -19.00
N ALA A 159 -9.18 -12.83 -17.67
CA ALA A 159 -8.51 -13.73 -16.74
C ALA A 159 -9.44 -14.24 -15.63
N LYS A 160 -9.22 -15.50 -15.21
CA LYS A 160 -9.79 -16.04 -13.97
C LYS A 160 -9.17 -15.30 -12.79
N THR A 161 -9.92 -14.35 -12.24
CA THR A 161 -9.39 -13.36 -11.29
C THR A 161 -9.81 -13.64 -9.85
N THR A 162 -8.83 -13.70 -8.96
CA THR A 162 -9.01 -13.60 -7.51
C THR A 162 -8.83 -12.14 -7.10
N GLY A 163 -9.88 -11.50 -6.61
CA GLY A 163 -9.82 -10.13 -6.08
C GLY A 163 -9.64 -10.14 -4.56
N ILE A 164 -8.73 -9.32 -4.05
CA ILE A 164 -8.51 -9.12 -2.61
C ILE A 164 -8.55 -7.63 -2.27
N ASP A 165 -9.07 -7.29 -1.09
CA ASP A 165 -8.97 -5.94 -0.51
C ASP A 165 -8.97 -6.02 1.03
N LEU A 166 -8.31 -5.08 1.71
CA LEU A 166 -8.23 -5.07 3.18
C LEU A 166 -9.60 -4.86 3.85
N ASN A 167 -10.50 -4.15 3.18
CA ASN A 167 -11.79 -3.71 3.73
C ASN A 167 -12.93 -4.01 2.76
N SER A 168 -12.82 -5.07 1.95
CA SER A 168 -13.86 -5.48 1.02
C SER A 168 -15.21 -5.67 1.73
N ASN A 169 -16.27 -5.11 1.13
CA ASN A 169 -17.66 -5.42 1.44
C ASN A 169 -18.42 -5.93 0.21
N GLU A 170 -17.73 -6.16 -0.91
CA GLU A 170 -18.35 -6.63 -2.15
C GLU A 170 -18.31 -8.17 -2.23
N PRO A 171 -19.46 -8.83 -2.43
CA PRO A 171 -19.50 -10.26 -2.67
C PRO A 171 -18.59 -10.66 -3.85
N GLY A 172 -17.75 -11.67 -3.66
CA GLY A 172 -16.79 -12.13 -4.68
C GLY A 172 -15.42 -11.44 -4.65
N ILE A 173 -15.18 -10.55 -3.68
CA ILE A 173 -13.86 -10.01 -3.35
C ILE A 173 -13.49 -10.43 -1.93
N LEU A 174 -12.34 -11.08 -1.79
CA LEU A 174 -11.87 -11.59 -0.50
C LEU A 174 -11.36 -10.44 0.38
N LYS A 175 -11.79 -10.41 1.64
CA LYS A 175 -11.21 -9.52 2.64
C LYS A 175 -9.88 -10.11 3.13
N GLN A 176 -8.75 -9.62 2.62
CA GLN A 176 -7.43 -10.20 2.88
C GLN A 176 -6.31 -9.17 2.71
N ASP A 177 -5.28 -9.22 3.56
CA ASP A 177 -4.02 -8.52 3.36
C ASP A 177 -3.08 -9.32 2.45
N PHE A 178 -2.57 -8.70 1.39
CA PHE A 178 -1.59 -9.32 0.49
C PHE A 178 -0.27 -9.67 1.20
N MET A 179 0.18 -8.82 2.13
CA MET A 179 1.44 -9.03 2.86
C MET A 179 1.34 -10.22 3.82
N GLU A 180 0.13 -10.53 4.29
CA GLU A 180 -0.14 -11.68 5.17
C GLU A 180 -0.67 -12.91 4.41
N ARG A 181 -1.05 -12.77 3.13
CA ARG A 181 -1.52 -13.89 2.30
C ARG A 181 -0.47 -15.01 2.30
N PRO A 182 -0.82 -16.27 2.62
CA PRO A 182 0.14 -17.37 2.62
C PRO A 182 0.90 -17.49 1.30
N ILE A 183 2.20 -17.80 1.37
CA ILE A 183 3.00 -18.08 0.18
C ILE A 183 2.45 -19.34 -0.50
N PRO A 184 2.25 -19.33 -1.84
CA PRO A 184 1.74 -20.48 -2.58
C PRO A 184 2.61 -21.72 -2.33
N LYS A 185 1.98 -22.83 -1.95
CA LYS A 185 2.68 -24.12 -1.75
C LYS A 185 2.94 -24.84 -3.07
N ASP A 186 2.11 -24.56 -4.07
CA ASP A 186 2.19 -25.12 -5.41
C ASP A 186 1.70 -24.10 -6.46
N ASN A 187 1.69 -24.51 -7.74
CA ASN A 187 1.32 -23.64 -8.85
C ASN A 187 -0.16 -23.24 -8.88
N SER A 188 -1.07 -23.94 -8.19
CA SER A 188 -2.50 -23.64 -8.24
C SER A 188 -2.86 -22.29 -7.59
N ASP A 189 -2.02 -21.83 -6.67
CA ASP A 189 -2.14 -20.54 -5.96
C ASP A 189 -1.28 -19.42 -6.57
N LYS A 190 -0.70 -19.66 -7.76
CA LYS A 190 0.09 -18.69 -8.52
C LYS A 190 -0.73 -18.09 -9.66
N PHE A 191 -0.23 -16.98 -10.19
CA PHE A 191 -0.94 -16.13 -11.15
C PHE A 191 -0.06 -15.76 -12.32
N ASN A 192 -0.65 -15.64 -13.51
CA ASN A 192 0.05 -15.06 -14.67
C ASN A 192 0.08 -13.52 -14.54
N LEU A 193 -0.95 -12.93 -13.93
CA LEU A 193 -1.07 -11.47 -13.83
C LEU A 193 -1.35 -11.04 -12.39
N ILE A 194 -0.51 -10.15 -11.86
CA ILE A 194 -0.83 -9.42 -10.63
C ILE A 194 -1.21 -7.98 -11.00
N SER A 195 -2.41 -7.55 -10.64
CA SER A 195 -2.87 -6.17 -10.77
C SER A 195 -2.76 -5.46 -9.43
N CYS A 196 -1.98 -4.38 -9.36
CA CYS A 196 -1.71 -3.59 -8.17
C CYS A 196 -1.88 -2.10 -8.49
N SER A 197 -3.14 -1.68 -8.64
CA SER A 197 -3.50 -0.32 -9.03
C SER A 197 -3.78 0.55 -7.81
N LEU A 198 -2.97 1.59 -7.60
CA LEU A 198 -3.10 2.55 -6.50
C LEU A 198 -3.07 1.92 -5.09
N VAL A 199 -2.32 0.83 -4.91
CA VAL A 199 -2.14 0.16 -3.61
C VAL A 199 -0.78 0.49 -3.01
N LEU A 200 0.30 0.28 -3.78
CA LEU A 200 1.68 0.44 -3.29
C LEU A 200 1.96 1.84 -2.71
N ASN A 201 1.30 2.89 -3.22
CA ASN A 201 1.41 4.26 -2.69
C ASN A 201 0.80 4.46 -1.29
N PHE A 202 0.01 3.51 -0.79
CA PHE A 202 -0.55 3.53 0.57
C PHE A 202 0.26 2.69 1.56
N VAL A 203 1.20 1.86 1.10
CA VAL A 203 2.11 1.15 2.01
C VAL A 203 2.98 2.19 2.73
N PRO A 204 2.99 2.24 4.07
CA PRO A 204 3.48 3.41 4.81
C PRO A 204 5.00 3.57 4.73
N THR A 205 5.74 2.47 4.80
CA THR A 205 7.21 2.50 4.87
C THR A 205 7.85 2.22 3.50
N PRO A 206 8.99 2.85 3.18
CA PRO A 206 9.77 2.50 1.98
C PRO A 206 10.17 1.03 1.90
N GLU A 207 10.53 0.45 3.03
CA GLU A 207 10.92 -0.96 3.20
C GLU A 207 9.72 -1.87 2.93
N GLY A 208 8.53 -1.52 3.47
CA GLY A 208 7.29 -2.25 3.20
C GLY A 208 6.92 -2.23 1.72
N ARG A 209 7.14 -1.11 1.02
CA ARG A 209 6.94 -1.02 -0.43
C ARG A 209 7.89 -1.96 -1.18
N GLY A 210 9.16 -2.00 -0.79
CA GLY A 210 10.13 -2.93 -1.39
C GLY A 210 9.83 -4.39 -1.10
N ALA A 211 9.40 -4.69 0.13
CA ALA A 211 8.94 -6.02 0.53
C ALA A 211 7.73 -6.48 -0.29
N MET A 212 6.76 -5.59 -0.53
CA MET A 212 5.62 -5.86 -1.39
C MET A 212 6.05 -6.15 -2.84
N LEU A 213 6.96 -5.34 -3.41
CA LEU A 213 7.50 -5.60 -4.76
C LEU A 213 8.18 -6.96 -4.86
N ARG A 214 8.99 -7.33 -3.85
CA ARG A 214 9.67 -8.63 -3.80
C ARG A 214 8.67 -9.78 -3.69
N ARG A 215 7.63 -9.61 -2.87
CA ARG A 215 6.60 -10.62 -2.62
C ARG A 215 5.83 -11.00 -3.89
N PHE A 216 5.69 -10.12 -4.88
CA PHE A 216 5.01 -10.48 -6.14
C PHE A 216 5.63 -11.70 -6.83
N GLN A 217 6.95 -11.87 -6.75
CA GLN A 217 7.66 -13.00 -7.35
C GLN A 217 7.16 -14.36 -6.84
N GLU A 218 6.75 -14.42 -5.58
CA GLU A 218 6.26 -15.64 -4.93
C GLU A 218 4.91 -16.10 -5.48
N PHE A 219 4.14 -15.15 -6.01
CA PHE A 219 2.77 -15.37 -6.52
C PHE A 219 2.70 -15.46 -8.04
N LEU A 220 3.82 -15.34 -8.76
CA LEU A 220 3.84 -15.45 -10.22
C LEU A 220 4.16 -16.88 -10.67
N HIS A 221 3.52 -17.31 -11.75
CA HIS A 221 3.86 -18.56 -12.42
C HIS A 221 5.29 -18.48 -12.97
N LYS A 222 6.08 -19.52 -12.72
CA LYS A 222 7.41 -19.63 -13.32
C LYS A 222 7.26 -20.26 -14.71
N ASP A 223 8.06 -19.79 -15.66
CA ASP A 223 8.29 -20.46 -16.95
C ASP A 223 7.12 -20.43 -17.96
N ASP A 224 6.14 -19.55 -17.80
CA ASP A 224 5.00 -19.38 -18.73
C ASP A 224 5.25 -18.34 -19.84
N GLY A 225 6.33 -17.55 -19.74
CA GLY A 225 6.65 -16.47 -20.67
C GLY A 225 5.72 -15.24 -20.62
N ILE A 226 4.68 -15.27 -19.78
CA ILE A 226 3.59 -14.27 -19.74
C ILE A 226 3.35 -13.69 -18.33
N SER A 227 4.14 -14.11 -17.34
CA SER A 227 4.01 -13.61 -15.98
C SER A 227 4.34 -12.11 -15.86
N MET A 228 3.34 -11.33 -15.45
CA MET A 228 3.37 -9.88 -15.43
C MET A 228 2.80 -9.29 -14.14
N VAL A 229 3.25 -8.09 -13.83
CA VAL A 229 2.66 -7.22 -12.81
C VAL A 229 2.24 -5.90 -13.45
N PHE A 230 0.98 -5.55 -13.30
CA PHE A 230 0.44 -4.27 -13.73
C PHE A 230 0.33 -3.32 -12.51
N PHE A 231 0.97 -2.16 -12.60
CA PHE A 231 0.93 -1.12 -11.59
C PHE A 231 0.25 0.14 -12.09
N VAL A 232 -0.42 0.80 -11.15
CA VAL A 232 -0.77 2.21 -11.28
C VAL A 232 -0.32 2.95 -10.03
N LEU A 233 0.42 4.03 -10.19
CA LEU A 233 0.80 4.93 -9.10
C LEU A 233 0.31 6.35 -9.41
N PRO A 234 0.12 7.20 -8.38
CA PRO A 234 0.10 8.65 -8.61
C PRO A 234 1.37 9.08 -9.34
N LEU A 235 1.24 9.89 -10.39
CA LEU A 235 2.38 10.35 -11.19
C LEU A 235 3.43 11.05 -10.31
N SER A 236 2.99 11.77 -9.28
CA SER A 236 3.85 12.45 -8.32
C SER A 236 4.77 11.53 -7.52
N CYS A 237 4.46 10.23 -7.40
CA CYS A 237 5.37 9.24 -6.80
C CYS A 237 6.64 9.05 -7.63
N ILE A 238 6.59 9.33 -8.94
CA ILE A 238 7.71 9.18 -9.87
C ILE A 238 8.27 10.55 -10.27
N THR A 239 7.43 11.51 -10.66
CA THR A 239 7.91 12.78 -11.23
C THR A 239 8.13 13.90 -10.22
N ASN A 240 7.68 13.73 -8.98
CA ASN A 240 7.78 14.77 -7.94
C ASN A 240 8.22 14.20 -6.59
N SER A 241 9.19 13.28 -6.57
CA SER A 241 9.76 12.74 -5.33
C SER A 241 11.26 13.04 -5.20
N ARG A 242 11.71 13.32 -3.97
CA ARG A 242 13.14 13.45 -3.66
C ARG A 242 13.93 12.14 -3.76
N TYR A 243 13.25 11.00 -3.67
CA TYR A 243 13.88 9.68 -3.47
C TYR A 243 13.40 8.64 -4.50
N MET A 244 12.73 9.08 -5.55
CA MET A 244 12.24 8.20 -6.61
C MET A 244 12.11 8.98 -7.91
N ASP A 245 12.52 8.35 -9.00
CA ASP A 245 12.24 8.75 -10.37
C ASP A 245 12.07 7.49 -11.24
N LYS A 246 11.81 7.69 -12.53
CA LYS A 246 11.59 6.60 -13.49
C LYS A 246 12.79 5.66 -13.55
N ASP A 247 14.00 6.21 -13.66
CA ASP A 247 15.22 5.43 -13.83
C ASP A 247 15.57 4.64 -12.56
N HIS A 248 15.37 5.24 -11.40
CA HIS A 248 15.54 4.57 -10.11
C HIS A 248 14.52 3.44 -9.93
N PHE A 249 13.26 3.67 -10.28
CA PHE A 249 12.22 2.64 -10.26
C PHE A 249 12.57 1.47 -11.19
N ILE A 250 12.99 1.73 -12.44
CA ILE A 250 13.43 0.69 -13.38
C ILE A 250 14.60 -0.12 -12.80
N LYS A 251 15.58 0.53 -12.16
CA LYS A 251 16.72 -0.17 -11.52
C LYS A 251 16.27 -1.10 -10.38
N ILE A 252 15.32 -0.67 -9.56
CA ILE A 252 14.71 -1.48 -8.49
C ILE A 252 14.00 -2.69 -9.10
N CYS A 253 13.14 -2.48 -10.10
CA CYS A 253 12.43 -3.56 -10.80
C CYS A 253 13.41 -4.57 -11.40
N LYS A 254 14.45 -4.10 -12.09
CA LYS A 254 15.48 -4.96 -12.68
C LYS A 254 16.19 -5.81 -11.64
N ALA A 255 16.51 -5.25 -10.47
CA ALA A 255 17.13 -6.02 -9.40
C ALA A 255 16.22 -7.13 -8.84
N LEU A 256 14.91 -6.94 -8.94
CA LEU A 256 13.88 -7.92 -8.59
C LEU A 256 13.48 -8.83 -9.78
N GLY A 257 14.26 -8.92 -10.85
CA GLY A 257 13.95 -9.79 -11.98
C GLY A 257 12.72 -9.36 -12.78
N PHE A 258 12.42 -8.06 -12.78
CA PHE A 258 11.37 -7.49 -13.61
C PHE A 258 11.96 -6.57 -14.68
N SER A 259 11.38 -6.64 -15.88
CA SER A 259 11.63 -5.69 -16.96
C SER A 259 10.38 -4.83 -17.15
N VAL A 260 10.53 -3.50 -17.12
CA VAL A 260 9.42 -2.58 -17.43
C VAL A 260 9.20 -2.61 -18.94
N THR A 261 8.11 -3.23 -19.40
CA THR A 261 7.78 -3.35 -20.83
C THR A 261 6.90 -2.20 -21.31
N HIS A 262 6.05 -1.69 -20.44
CA HIS A 262 5.20 -0.53 -20.73
C HIS A 262 5.30 0.49 -19.60
N TYR A 263 5.37 1.77 -19.97
CA TYR A 263 5.41 2.89 -19.05
C TYR A 263 4.69 4.08 -19.69
N HIS A 264 3.60 4.54 -19.06
CA HIS A 264 2.77 5.61 -19.60
C HIS A 264 2.39 6.61 -18.51
N GLU A 265 2.79 7.85 -18.70
CA GLU A 265 2.40 8.97 -17.82
C GLU A 265 1.13 9.61 -18.35
N ALA A 266 0.07 9.58 -17.54
CA ALA A 266 -1.14 10.36 -17.73
C ALA A 266 -1.14 11.54 -16.74
N ASN A 267 -2.10 12.46 -16.85
CA ASN A 267 -2.15 13.70 -16.07
C ASN A 267 -1.81 13.54 -14.55
N LYS A 268 -2.40 12.56 -13.87
CA LYS A 268 -2.20 12.34 -12.42
C LYS A 268 -1.68 10.96 -12.06
N LEU A 269 -1.53 10.07 -13.04
CA LEU A 269 -1.27 8.66 -12.83
C LEU A 269 -0.16 8.21 -13.77
N VAL A 270 0.59 7.20 -13.35
CA VAL A 270 1.52 6.48 -14.21
C VAL A 270 1.11 5.02 -14.24
N TYR A 271 1.01 4.47 -15.44
CA TYR A 271 0.64 3.09 -15.74
C TYR A 271 1.91 2.34 -16.14
N MET A 272 2.15 1.19 -15.52
CA MET A 272 3.38 0.42 -15.77
C MET A 272 3.06 -1.06 -15.85
N VAL A 273 3.74 -1.75 -16.77
CA VAL A 273 3.65 -3.21 -16.92
C VAL A 273 5.06 -3.76 -16.75
N LEU A 274 5.20 -4.67 -15.80
CA LEU A 274 6.44 -5.35 -15.48
C LEU A 274 6.34 -6.80 -15.96
N LYS A 275 7.23 -7.23 -16.85
CA LYS A 275 7.38 -8.64 -17.18
C LYS A 275 8.39 -9.28 -16.25
N TRP A 276 8.01 -10.40 -15.61
CA TRP A 276 8.91 -11.14 -14.73
C TRP A 276 9.78 -12.10 -15.54
N ASN A 277 11.07 -12.11 -15.25
CA ASN A 277 12.04 -13.01 -15.89
C ASN A 277 12.77 -13.90 -14.87
N GLY A 278 12.45 -13.80 -13.57
CA GLY A 278 13.04 -14.60 -12.50
C GLY A 278 14.51 -14.28 -12.17
N GLN A 279 15.19 -13.45 -12.95
CA GLN A 279 16.62 -13.16 -12.80
C GLN A 279 16.84 -12.05 -11.77
N THR A 280 16.91 -12.43 -10.49
CA THR A 280 17.12 -11.48 -9.39
C THR A 280 18.60 -11.20 -9.14
N SER A 281 18.89 -10.03 -8.58
CA SER A 281 20.23 -9.63 -8.14
C SER A 281 20.20 -9.20 -6.67
N LYS A 282 21.29 -9.44 -5.92
CA LYS A 282 21.41 -9.04 -4.50
C LYS A 282 21.67 -7.54 -4.29
N ARG A 283 21.26 -6.68 -5.23
CA ARG A 283 21.52 -5.24 -5.17
C ARG A 283 20.66 -4.58 -4.10
N LYS A 284 21.29 -3.83 -3.20
CA LYS A 284 20.63 -3.03 -2.18
C LYS A 284 20.24 -1.66 -2.73
N PHE A 285 19.10 -1.13 -2.28
CA PHE A 285 18.61 0.19 -2.65
C PHE A 285 18.27 0.97 -1.41
N ALA A 286 19.22 1.75 -0.90
CA ALA A 286 18.99 2.64 0.23
C ALA A 286 18.23 3.91 -0.20
N LYS A 287 17.58 4.57 0.76
CA LYS A 287 16.89 5.85 0.56
C LYS A 287 17.89 6.97 0.27
N THR A 288 18.23 7.11 -1.00
CA THR A 288 19.20 8.10 -1.49
C THR A 288 18.44 9.29 -2.07
N LYS A 289 18.81 10.51 -1.70
CA LYS A 289 18.22 11.72 -2.28
C LYS A 289 18.70 11.83 -3.73
N LEU A 290 17.77 11.75 -4.68
CA LEU A 290 18.02 11.85 -6.13
C LEU A 290 17.80 13.27 -6.64
N HIS A 291 16.79 13.95 -6.06
CA HIS A 291 16.34 15.28 -6.45
C HIS A 291 16.17 16.15 -5.20
N ASP A 292 16.35 17.46 -5.36
CA ASP A 292 16.18 18.41 -4.25
C ASP A 292 15.34 19.62 -4.67
N GLY A 293 14.04 19.54 -4.41
CA GLY A 293 13.08 20.62 -4.68
C GLY A 293 12.16 20.88 -3.49
N PRO A 294 11.74 22.13 -3.24
CA PRO A 294 10.98 22.51 -2.05
C PRO A 294 9.58 21.85 -1.98
N SER A 295 8.91 21.67 -3.12
CA SER A 295 7.56 21.09 -3.23
C SER A 295 7.52 19.58 -3.48
N MET A 296 8.68 18.91 -3.47
CA MET A 296 8.75 17.48 -3.73
C MET A 296 8.22 16.66 -2.56
N ASN A 297 7.65 15.50 -2.83
CA ASN A 297 7.29 14.53 -1.82
C ASN A 297 8.46 13.59 -1.48
N ASN A 298 8.25 12.67 -0.55
CA ASN A 298 9.28 11.77 -0.04
C ASN A 298 9.00 10.29 -0.38
N PHE A 299 8.23 10.01 -1.45
CA PHE A 299 7.95 8.65 -1.88
C PHE A 299 9.25 7.91 -2.22
N SER A 300 9.42 6.70 -1.71
CA SER A 300 10.66 5.95 -1.87
C SER A 300 10.39 4.47 -1.69
N ILE A 301 11.17 3.62 -2.36
CA ILE A 301 11.13 2.17 -2.26
C ILE A 301 12.55 1.73 -1.92
N ILE A 302 12.69 0.89 -0.89
CA ILE A 302 14.00 0.40 -0.38
C ILE A 302 14.06 -1.11 -0.54
N LEU A 303 15.20 -1.65 -0.97
CA LEU A 303 15.47 -3.09 -1.11
C LEU A 303 16.72 -3.55 -0.37
#